data_AF-A0A8C4LHW2-F1
#
_entry.id   AF-A0A8C4LHW2-F1
#
_cell.length_a   1.000
_cell.length_b   1.000
_cell.length_c   1.000
_cell.angle_alpha   90.00
_cell.angle_beta   90.00
_cell.angle_gamma   90.00
#
_symmetry.space_group_name_H-M   'P 1'
#
loop_
_entity.id
_entity.type
_entity.pdbx_description
1 polymer ?
#
loop_
_entity_poly.entity_id
_entity_poly.type
_entity_poly.pdbx_seq_one_letter_code
_entity_poly.pdbx_strand_id
1 'polypeptide(L)'
;MAPRVSCFLLAILFSASCEVIASLDQTCTEKEANKTYNCENLGLREIPDTLPNTTESLEFGFNFLPTIQNTTFSRLINLIFLDLTRYVSEFFVCT
;
A
#
# COMPACT_ATOMS: atom_id res chain seq x y z
N MET A 1 44.80 2.54 -34.88
CA MET A 1 44.68 3.32 -33.63
C MET A 1 43.53 4.31 -33.80
N ALA A 2 42.74 4.54 -32.73
CA ALA A 2 41.45 5.24 -32.66
C ALA A 2 40.22 4.37 -33.09
N PRO A 3 39.14 4.34 -32.29
CA PRO A 3 39.18 3.52 -31.09
C PRO A 3 37.98 2.58 -30.95
N ARG A 4 38.19 1.45 -30.26
CA ARG A 4 37.19 0.46 -29.81
C ARG A 4 36.13 1.03 -28.84
N VAL A 5 36.07 2.35 -28.72
CA VAL A 5 35.20 3.09 -27.80
C VAL A 5 33.75 3.09 -28.30
N SER A 6 33.51 2.89 -29.60
CA SER A 6 32.16 2.91 -30.19
C SER A 6 31.25 1.78 -29.67
N CYS A 7 31.77 0.55 -29.52
CA CYS A 7 30.94 -0.58 -29.08
C CYS A 7 30.70 -0.60 -27.56
N PHE A 8 31.62 -0.06 -26.75
CA PHE A 8 31.44 -0.01 -25.31
C PHE A 8 30.45 1.08 -24.87
N LEU A 9 30.25 2.13 -25.67
CA LEU A 9 29.30 3.20 -25.35
C LEU A 9 27.83 2.80 -25.54
N LEU A 10 27.53 1.85 -26.44
CA LEU A 10 26.15 1.37 -26.64
C LEU A 10 25.67 0.40 -25.55
N ALA A 11 26.59 -0.30 -24.87
CA ALA A 11 26.23 -1.23 -23.80
C ALA A 11 25.93 -0.54 -22.46
N ILE A 12 26.37 0.71 -22.27
CA ILE A 12 26.17 1.48 -21.03
C ILE A 12 24.79 2.17 -20.99
N LEU A 13 24.14 2.34 -22.14
CA LEU A 13 22.82 2.98 -22.24
C LEU A 13 21.64 2.09 -21.81
N PHE A 14 21.90 0.80 -21.52
CA PHE A 14 20.90 -0.12 -20.94
C PHE A 14 21.03 -0.25 -19.41
N SER A 15 21.69 0.73 -18.77
CA SER A 15 21.79 0.79 -17.31
C SER A 15 20.46 1.18 -16.69
N ALA A 16 19.81 0.15 -16.15
CA ALA A 16 18.92 0.19 -15.00
C ALA A 16 17.81 1.24 -15.02
N SER A 17 16.77 1.00 -15.83
CA SER A 17 15.42 1.45 -15.47
C SER A 17 14.90 0.54 -14.35
N CYS A 18 15.47 0.64 -13.15
CA CYS A 18 14.71 0.25 -11.97
C CYS A 18 13.78 1.43 -11.71
N GLU A 19 12.61 1.40 -12.35
CA GLU A 19 11.49 2.16 -11.83
C GLU A 19 11.21 1.55 -10.45
N VAL A 20 11.81 2.13 -9.42
CA VAL A 20 11.13 2.19 -8.14
C VAL A 20 9.87 2.96 -8.48
N ILE A 21 8.78 2.24 -8.74
CA ILE A 21 7.45 2.81 -8.68
C ILE A 21 7.30 3.21 -7.22
N ALA A 22 7.86 4.37 -6.88
CA ALA A 22 7.54 5.06 -5.66
C ALA A 22 6.04 5.28 -5.78
N SER A 23 5.30 4.48 -4.99
CA SER A 23 3.86 4.50 -4.82
C SER A 23 3.29 5.87 -5.17
N LEU A 24 2.81 6.01 -6.41
CA LEU A 24 2.14 7.23 -6.83
C LEU A 24 0.80 7.17 -6.11
N ASP A 25 0.72 7.95 -5.04
CA ASP A 25 -0.32 7.97 -4.02
C ASP A 25 -0.45 6.69 -3.17
N GLN A 26 0.14 6.72 -1.97
CA GLN A 26 -0.25 5.80 -0.87
C GLN A 26 -1.64 6.17 -0.32
N THR A 27 -2.62 6.37 -1.20
CA THR A 27 -3.99 6.70 -0.83
C THR A 27 -4.90 5.55 -1.19
N CYS A 28 -5.89 5.29 -0.34
CA CYS A 28 -6.93 4.33 -0.67
C CYS A 28 -7.67 4.76 -1.94
N THR A 29 -7.97 3.80 -2.80
CA THR A 29 -8.80 4.01 -3.99
C THR A 29 -10.27 3.93 -3.60
N GLU A 30 -11.05 4.93 -4.00
CA GLU A 30 -12.50 4.92 -3.86
C GLU A 30 -13.14 4.06 -4.95
N LYS A 31 -13.84 2.99 -4.55
CA LYS A 31 -14.59 2.11 -5.47
C LYS A 31 -16.05 2.53 -5.59
N GLU A 32 -16.62 3.06 -4.51
CA GLU A 32 -17.96 3.65 -4.46
C GLU A 32 -17.92 4.90 -3.59
N ALA A 33 -18.45 5.99 -4.13
CA ALA A 33 -18.37 7.31 -3.53
C ALA A 33 -18.81 7.30 -2.05
N ASN A 34 -17.92 7.71 -1.15
CA ASN A 34 -18.14 7.81 0.29
C ASN A 34 -18.55 6.50 0.99
N LYS A 35 -18.36 5.34 0.35
CA LYS A 35 -18.91 4.07 0.86
C LYS A 35 -17.93 2.91 0.82
N THR A 36 -17.24 2.72 -0.31
CA THR A 36 -16.36 1.56 -0.50
C THR A 36 -14.95 2.02 -0.86
N TYR A 37 -13.97 1.60 -0.08
CA TYR A 37 -12.56 1.96 -0.25
C TYR A 37 -11.66 0.73 -0.29
N ASN A 38 -10.69 0.73 -1.21
CA ASN A 38 -9.62 -0.25 -1.28
C ASN A 38 -8.29 0.40 -0.89
N CYS A 39 -7.68 -0.12 0.15
CA CYS A 39 -6.41 0.30 0.72
C CYS A 39 -5.37 -0.83 0.67
N GLU A 40 -5.54 -1.83 -0.19
CA GLU A 40 -4.68 -3.01 -0.21
C GLU A 40 -3.26 -2.68 -0.68
N ASN A 41 -2.26 -3.41 -0.16
CA ASN A 41 -0.86 -3.32 -0.60
C ASN A 41 -0.22 -1.93 -0.47
N LEU A 42 -0.77 -1.06 0.39
CA LEU A 42 -0.25 0.29 0.63
C LEU A 42 0.82 0.31 1.75
N GLY A 43 1.00 -0.80 2.47
CA GLY A 43 1.95 -0.89 3.58
C GLY A 43 1.55 -0.02 4.79
N LEU A 44 0.25 0.26 4.92
CA LEU A 44 -0.29 1.12 5.96
C LEU A 44 -0.13 0.48 7.33
N ARG A 45 0.19 1.31 8.33
CA ARG A 45 0.34 0.91 9.74
C ARG A 45 -0.85 1.24 10.62
N GLU A 46 -1.76 2.05 10.10
CA GLU A 46 -2.96 2.52 10.75
C GLU A 46 -4.04 2.81 9.71
N ILE A 47 -5.28 2.95 10.17
CA ILE A 47 -6.41 3.31 9.30
C ILE A 47 -6.30 4.80 8.95
N PRO A 48 -6.29 5.19 7.66
CA PRO A 48 -6.14 6.58 7.28
C PRO A 48 -7.26 7.49 7.80
N ASP A 49 -6.88 8.66 8.32
CA ASP A 49 -7.82 9.68 8.78
C ASP A 49 -8.62 10.33 7.64
N THR A 50 -8.15 10.18 6.41
CA THR A 50 -8.82 10.67 5.20
C THR A 50 -10.07 9.88 4.84
N LEU A 51 -10.24 8.66 5.34
CA LEU A 51 -11.45 7.87 5.10
C LEU A 51 -12.67 8.52 5.77
N PRO A 52 -13.81 8.63 5.08
CA PRO A 52 -15.02 9.20 5.65
C PRO A 52 -15.66 8.23 6.65
N ASN A 53 -16.34 8.77 7.66
CA ASN A 53 -17.11 8.01 8.65
C ASN A 53 -18.32 7.27 8.07
N THR A 54 -18.73 7.61 6.85
CA THR A 54 -19.77 6.92 6.07
C THR A 54 -19.28 5.65 5.38
N THR A 55 -17.99 5.32 5.47
CA THR A 55 -17.43 4.10 4.88
C THR A 55 -18.16 2.87 5.42
N GLU A 56 -18.72 2.08 4.51
CA GLU A 56 -19.40 0.82 4.80
C GLU A 56 -18.52 -0.39 4.47
N SER A 57 -17.63 -0.28 3.48
CA SER A 57 -16.78 -1.38 3.04
C SER A 57 -15.33 -0.94 2.90
N LEU A 58 -14.43 -1.65 3.59
CA LEU A 58 -13.00 -1.38 3.61
C LEU A 58 -12.19 -2.63 3.29
N GLU A 59 -11.50 -2.60 2.15
CA GLU A 59 -10.53 -3.62 1.75
C GLU A 59 -9.14 -3.18 2.23
N PHE A 60 -8.64 -3.73 3.35
CA PHE A 60 -7.39 -3.31 4.02
C PHE A 60 -6.33 -4.43 4.04
N GLY A 61 -6.43 -5.39 3.13
CA GLY A 61 -5.51 -6.52 3.03
C GLY A 61 -4.07 -6.11 2.74
N PHE A 62 -3.12 -7.00 3.05
CA PHE A 62 -1.69 -6.81 2.75
C PHE A 62 -1.07 -5.53 3.35
N ASN A 63 -1.61 -5.06 4.47
CA ASN A 63 -1.07 -3.96 5.26
C ASN A 63 -0.45 -4.47 6.58
N PHE A 64 0.22 -3.58 7.31
CA PHE A 64 0.95 -3.89 8.54
C PHE A 64 0.26 -3.27 9.76
N LEU A 65 -0.80 -3.88 10.29
CA LEU A 65 -1.40 -3.42 11.55
C LEU A 65 -0.72 -4.10 12.74
N PRO A 66 0.24 -3.46 13.43
CA PRO A 66 1.01 -4.10 14.51
C PRO A 66 0.13 -4.44 15.71
N THR A 67 -0.93 -3.66 15.95
CA THR A 67 -1.89 -3.91 17.04
C THR A 67 -3.28 -3.48 16.59
N ILE A 68 -4.27 -4.34 16.86
CA ILE A 68 -5.68 -4.04 16.68
C ILE A 68 -6.30 -3.84 18.06
N GLN A 69 -6.81 -2.63 18.32
CA GLN A 69 -7.50 -2.27 19.56
C GLN A 69 -8.95 -1.87 19.26
N ASN A 70 -9.76 -1.71 20.31
CA ASN A 70 -11.14 -1.23 20.18
C ASN A 70 -11.25 0.17 19.56
N THR A 71 -10.19 0.97 19.62
CA THR A 71 -10.09 2.30 19.03
C THR A 71 -9.67 2.31 17.57
N THR A 72 -9.13 1.21 17.02
CA THR A 72 -8.55 1.19 15.66
C THR A 72 -9.60 1.51 14.58
N PHE A 73 -10.83 1.04 14.76
CA PHE A 73 -11.93 1.24 13.80
C PHE A 73 -13.05 2.12 14.35
N SER A 74 -12.89 2.73 15.54
CA SER A 74 -13.99 3.42 16.24
C SER A 74 -14.53 4.64 15.48
N ARG A 75 -13.76 5.17 14.52
CA ARG A 75 -14.15 6.31 13.68
C ARG A 75 -15.05 5.90 12.51
N LEU A 76 -14.95 4.65 12.05
CA LEU A 76 -15.72 4.09 10.94
C LEU A 76 -17.00 3.44 11.49
N ILE A 77 -17.91 4.28 11.97
CA ILE A 77 -19.12 3.84 12.69
C ILE A 77 -20.11 3.06 11.81
N ASN A 78 -20.04 3.23 10.49
CA ASN A 78 -20.95 2.60 9.53
C ASN A 78 -20.33 1.38 8.85
N LEU A 79 -19.18 0.88 9.33
CA LEU A 79 -18.48 -0.24 8.71
C LEU A 79 -19.32 -1.52 8.78
N ILE A 80 -19.66 -2.06 7.60
CA ILE A 80 -20.42 -3.31 7.42
C ILE A 80 -19.47 -4.44 6.98
N PHE A 81 -18.47 -4.12 6.17
CA PHE A 81 -17.49 -5.06 5.64
C PHE A 81 -16.06 -4.57 5.88
N LEU A 82 -15.22 -5.47 6.40
CA LEU A 82 -13.81 -5.24 6.66
C LEU A 82 -13.00 -6.45 6.23
N ASP A 83 -12.13 -6.26 5.24
CA ASP A 83 -11.16 -7.26 4.83
C ASP A 83 -9.78 -6.92 5.38
N LEU A 84 -9.20 -7.83 6.18
CA LEU A 84 -7.85 -7.74 6.71
C LEU A 84 -6.94 -8.81 6.12
N THR A 85 -7.31 -9.49 5.03
CA THR A 85 -6.60 -10.64 4.48
C THR A 85 -5.09 -10.37 4.38
N ARG A 86 -4.29 -11.26 4.98
CA ARG A 86 -2.82 -11.17 5.06
C ARG A 86 -2.28 -9.96 5.85
N TYR A 87 -2.96 -9.51 6.90
CA TYR A 87 -2.34 -8.60 7.86
C TYR A 87 -1.22 -9.30 8.64
N VAL A 88 -0.04 -8.67 8.73
CA VAL A 88 1.06 -9.13 9.58
C VAL A 88 0.98 -8.37 10.89
N SER A 89 0.45 -9.00 11.93
CA SER A 89 0.63 -8.50 13.30
C SER A 89 2.04 -8.87 13.77
N GLU A 90 2.72 -7.97 14.49
CA GLU A 90 4.07 -8.22 15.02
C GLU A 90 4.15 -9.46 15.93
N PHE A 91 3.01 -9.99 16.37
CA PHE A 91 2.91 -11.23 17.13
C PHE A 91 3.33 -12.49 16.36
N PHE A 92 3.47 -12.45 15.03
CA PHE A 92 3.91 -13.61 14.22
C PHE A 92 5.37 -13.56 13.76
N VAL A 93 6.19 -12.66 14.30
CA VAL A 93 7.65 -12.86 14.25
C VAL A 93 8.03 -13.74 15.45
N CYS A 94 7.79 -15.04 15.32
CA CYS A 94 8.40 -16.01 16.23
C CYS A 94 9.92 -15.92 16.05
N THR A 95 10.59 -15.36 17.06
CA THR A 95 12.00 -15.63 17.37
C THR A 95 12.24 -17.11 17.62
#